data_AF-I9S9V8-F1
#
_entry.id   AF-I9S9V8-F1
#
_cell.length_a   1.000
_cell.length_b   1.000
_cell.length_c   1.000
_cell.angle_alpha   90.00
_cell.angle_beta   90.00
_cell.angle_gamma   90.00
#
_symmetry.space_group_name_H-M   'P 1'
#
loop_
_entity.id
_entity.type
_entity.pdbx_description
1 polymer ?
#
loop_
_entity_poly.entity_id
_entity_poly.type
_entity_poly.pdbx_seq_one_letter_code
_entity_poly.pdbx_strand_id
1 'polypeptide(L)' 'MKKFILLFTGYTSEREVTCKLIRKICMTKNFNRQPAFHLSHNRKGTFSIGMLRASYVFNLPL' A
#
# COMPACT_ATOMS: atom_id res chain seq x y z
N MET A 1 -14.68 -13.92 3.41
CA MET A 1 -14.74 -12.44 3.31
C MET A 1 -13.36 -11.91 2.93
N LYS A 2 -13.26 -11.02 1.93
CA LYS A 2 -11.99 -10.41 1.50
C LYS A 2 -11.73 -9.16 2.36
N LYS A 3 -10.72 -9.18 3.24
CA LYS A 3 -10.41 -8.09 4.18
C LYS A 3 -9.54 -7.04 3.51
N PHE A 4 -9.99 -5.79 3.49
CA PHE A 4 -9.20 -4.64 3.05
C PHE A 4 -8.60 -3.97 4.27
N ILE A 5 -7.37 -3.47 4.13
CA ILE A 5 -6.74 -2.66 5.17
C ILE A 5 -6.70 -1.23 4.63
N LEU A 6 -7.51 -0.37 5.24
CA LEU A 6 -7.49 1.07 5.00
C LEU A 6 -6.63 1.71 6.08
N LEU A 7 -5.49 2.27 5.68
CA LEU A 7 -4.63 3.06 6.56
C LEU A 7 -4.77 4.53 6.20
N PHE A 8 -5.19 5.32 7.18
CA PHE A 8 -5.08 6.77 7.16
C PHE A 8 -3.84 7.15 7.95
N THR A 9 -2.87 7.79 7.31
CA THR A 9 -1.70 8.33 8.00
C THR A 9 -1.69 9.83 7.74
N GLY A 10 -2.16 10.60 8.73
CA GLY A 10 -2.02 12.05 8.73
C GLY A 10 -0.66 12.42 9.31
N TYR A 11 0.24 12.94 8.48
CA TYR A 11 1.51 13.49 8.95
C TYR A 11 1.38 15.01 9.07
N THR A 12 1.37 15.52 10.30
CA THR A 12 1.35 16.95 10.56
C THR A 12 2.76 17.48 10.78
N SER A 13 3.35 18.01 9.71
CA SER A 13 4.20 19.20 9.81
C SER A 13 3.77 20.30 8.83
N GLU A 14 3.12 19.95 7.71
CA GLU A 14 2.54 20.91 6.76
C GLU A 14 1.36 20.30 5.98
N ARG A 15 0.14 20.25 6.56
CA ARG A 15 -1.14 19.88 5.88
C ARG A 15 -1.05 18.85 4.75
N GLU A 16 -0.28 17.78 4.91
CA GLU A 16 -0.23 16.68 3.96
C GLU A 16 -1.15 15.58 4.47
N VAL A 17 -2.22 15.33 3.72
CA VAL A 17 -3.18 14.26 4.02
C VAL A 17 -2.91 13.12 3.06
N THR A 18 -2.46 11.99 3.59
CA THR A 18 -2.26 10.77 2.79
C THR A 18 -3.23 9.68 3.22
N CYS A 19 -4.01 9.17 2.27
CA CYS A 19 -4.86 8.00 2.42
C CYS A 19 -4.25 6.83 1.62
N LYS A 20 -4.17 5.66 2.25
CA LYS A 20 -3.60 4.46 1.64
C LYS A 20 -4.54 3.28 1.80
N LEU A 21 -5.03 2.77 0.67
CA LEU A 21 -5.79 1.52 0.60
C LEU A 21 -4.87 0.41 0.10
N ILE A 22 -4.66 -0.63 0.90
CA ILE A 22 -3.81 -1.77 0.53
C ILE A 22 -4.62 -3.05 0.67
N ARG A 23 -4.40 -3.98 -0.25
CA ARG A 23 -4.89 -5.34 -0.09
C ARG A 23 -3.78 -6.35 -0.35
N LYS A 24 -3.46 -7.17 0.65
CA LYS A 24 -2.54 -8.29 0.50
C LYS A 24 -3.30 -9.52 -0.01
N ILE A 25 -2.82 -10.07 -1.12
CA ILE A 25 -3.31 -11.29 -1.76
C ILE A 25 -2.16 -12.29 -1.72
N CYS A 26 -2.21 -13.24 -0.80
CA CYS A 26 -1.29 -14.37 -0.79
C CYS A 26 -1.70 -15.32 -1.92
N MET A 27 -0.85 -15.46 -2.94
CA MET A 27 -1.11 -16.34 -4.09
C MET A 27 -0.58 -17.74 -3.80
N THR A 28 0.64 -17.83 -3.28
CA THR A 28 1.26 -19.06 -2.79
C THR A 28 1.97 -18.77 -1.46
N LYS A 29 2.47 -19.82 -0.77
CA LYS A 29 3.15 -19.69 0.54
C LYS A 29 4.32 -18.68 0.51
N ASN A 30 4.96 -18.53 -0.64
CA ASN A 30 6.12 -17.66 -0.83
C ASN A 30 5.82 -16.45 -1.72
N PHE A 31 4.66 -16.36 -2.36
CA PHE A 31 4.33 -15.27 -3.28
C PHE A 31 3.10 -14.48 -2.85
N ASN A 32 3.27 -13.17 -2.70
CA ASN A 32 2.19 -12.24 -2.41
C ASN A 32 2.08 -11.17 -3.48
N ARG A 33 0.85 -10.80 -3.84
CA ARG A 33 0.52 -9.58 -4.59
C ARG A 33 -0.18 -8.59 -3.68
N GLN A 34 0.14 -7.32 -3.84
CA GLN A 34 -0.36 -6.21 -3.02
C GLN A 34 -0.74 -5.04 -3.93
N PRO A 35 -1.96 -5.02 -4.50
CA PRO A 35 -2.52 -3.79 -5.01
C PRO A 35 -2.61 -2.74 -3.89
N ALA A 36 -2.15 -1.53 -4.20
CA ALA A 36 -2.19 -0.39 -3.32
C ALA A 36 -2.68 0.85 -4.09
N PHE A 37 -3.49 1.65 -3.44
CA PHE A 37 -3.93 2.96 -3.92
C PHE A 37 -3.52 4.00 -2.89
N HIS A 38 -2.80 5.03 -3.34
CA HIS A 38 -2.41 6.17 -2.52
C HIS A 38 -3.10 7.41 -3.05
N LEU A 39 -3.71 8.16 -2.16
CA LEU A 39 -4.20 9.51 -2.41
C LEU A 39 -3.43 10.44 -1.48
N SER A 40 -2.65 11.37 -2.03
CA SER A 40 -2.01 12.43 -1.26
C SER A 40 -2.58 13.78 -1.65
N HIS A 41 -2.89 14.62 -0.67
CA HIS A 41 -3.30 15.99 -0.87
C HIS A 41 -2.34 16.89 -0.10
N ASN A 42 -1.70 17.82 -0.82
CA ASN A 42 -0.79 18.80 -0.26
C ASN A 42 -0.98 20.18 -0.94
N ARG A 43 -0.15 21.17 -0.57
CA ARG A 43 -0.22 22.53 -1.14
C ARG A 43 -0.02 22.60 -2.66
N LYS A 44 0.61 21.59 -3.28
CA LYS A 44 0.84 21.50 -4.73
C LYS A 44 -0.34 20.88 -5.48
N GLY A 45 -1.28 20.28 -4.78
CA GLY A 45 -2.48 19.67 -5.36
C GLY A 45 -2.79 18.27 -4.81
N THR A 46 -3.72 17.60 -5.49
CA THR A 46 -4.14 16.22 -5.16
C THR A 46 -3.50 15.25 -6.15
N PHE A 47 -2.84 14.22 -5.64
CA PHE A 47 -2.17 13.20 -6.42
C PHE A 47 -2.72 11.82 -6.07
N SER A 48 -3.07 11.05 -7.08
CA SER A 48 -3.48 9.65 -6.94
C SER A 48 -2.46 8.73 -7.60
N ILE A 49 -2.02 7.70 -6.88
CA ILE A 49 -1.06 6.72 -7.40
C ILE A 49 -1.59 5.31 -7.14
N GLY A 50 -1.87 4.59 -8.23
CA GLY A 50 -2.08 3.15 -8.21
C GLY A 50 -0.76 2.40 -8.29
N MET A 51 -0.57 1.37 -7.46
CA MET A 51 0.61 0.51 -7.48
C MET A 51 0.21 -0.96 -7.36
N LEU A 52 0.93 -1.85 -8.04
CA LEU A 52 0.85 -3.29 -7.82
C LEU A 52 2.20 -3.78 -7.33
N ARG A 53 2.30 -4.11 -6.04
CA ARG A 53 3.51 -4.71 -5.47
C ARG A 53 3.43 -6.23 -5.57
N ALA A 54 4.52 -6.86 -5.98
CA ALA A 54 4.68 -8.31 -5.92
C ALA A 54 5.89 -8.61 -5.03
N SER A 55 5.76 -9.57 -4.12
CA SER A 55 6.84 -9.99 -3.22
C SER A 55 6.96 -11.50 -3.24
N TYR A 56 8.18 -12.00 -3.42
CA TYR A 56 8.51 -13.41 -3.31
C TYR A 56 9.50 -13.61 -2.15
N VAL A 57 9.25 -14.61 -1.29
CA VAL A 57 10.15 -14.97 -0.20
C VAL A 57 10.96 -16.20 -0.62
N PHE A 58 12.28 -16.03 -0.74
CA PHE A 58 13.20 -17.13 -0.97
C PHE A 58 13.63 -17.74 0.36
N ASN A 59 13.46 -19.05 0.53
CA ASN A 59 14.08 -19.78 1.63
C ASN A 59 15.40 -20.35 1.11
N LEU A 60 16.50 -19.66 1.37
CA LEU A 60 17.84 -20.18 1.11
C LEU A 60 18.20 -21.17 2.25
N PRO A 61 18.74 -22.37 1.93
CA PRO A 61 19.35 -23.20 2.96
C PRO A 61 20.54 -22.44 3.55
N LEU A 62 20.58 -22.38 4.88
CA LEU A 62 21.72 -21.87 5.66
C LEU A 62 22.95 -22.74 5.47
#